data_AF-A0A925WGH1-F1
#
_entry.id   AF-A0A925WGH1-F1
#
_cell.length_a   1.000
_cell.length_b   1.000
_cell.length_c   1.000
_cell.angle_alpha   90.00
_cell.angle_beta   90.00
_cell.angle_gamma   90.00
#
_symmetry.space_group_name_H-M   'P 1'
#
loop_
_entity.id
_entity.type
_entity.pdbx_description
1 polymer ?
#
loop_
_entity_poly.entity_id
_entity_poly.type
_entity_poly.pdbx_seq_one_letter_code
_entity_poly.pdbx_strand_id
1 'polypeptide(L)'
;MNVTDFHYSFQSMNTTSNRLSAKKLHCAAAFIGALLLISIQCGCTTPARLLDRETVMGQLQKGQTPAQVRQILGTPAYSETGANNKTMDVFIVQIPTLVEVGRMASLEVRSVFVRYDGAGKAEKFSHHIGHAKGFAVARGEIWRAGRPLSMEKIRQIKPGETTKDEAIDLFGPPTIEGFDVYGLTLLRWIYAEGRDVSILRGQELLVRVDVEVVMDFAHRNLKP
;
A
#
# COMPACT_ATOMS: atom_id res chain seq x y z
N MET A 1 -7.19 -25.85 18.30
CA MET A 1 -6.15 -25.59 17.28
C MET A 1 -5.61 -24.20 17.53
N ASN A 2 -4.32 -24.09 17.83
CA ASN A 2 -3.69 -22.87 18.31
C ASN A 2 -3.62 -21.82 17.20
N VAL A 3 -4.27 -20.68 17.44
CA VAL A 3 -4.14 -19.46 16.63
C VAL A 3 -2.84 -18.80 17.08
N THR A 4 -1.78 -18.92 16.28
CA THR A 4 -0.56 -18.13 16.47
C THR A 4 -0.84 -16.67 16.15
N ASP A 5 -0.67 -15.82 17.17
CA ASP A 5 -0.65 -14.36 17.05
C ASP A 5 0.45 -13.92 16.07
N PHE A 6 0.06 -13.32 14.95
CA PHE A 6 0.97 -12.64 14.04
C PHE A 6 0.90 -11.12 14.28
N HIS A 7 1.90 -10.58 14.98
CA HIS A 7 2.09 -9.15 15.15
C HIS A 7 2.61 -8.49 13.86
N TYR A 8 1.72 -7.83 13.13
CA TYR A 8 2.10 -6.88 12.08
C TYR A 8 2.24 -5.46 12.67
N SER A 9 3.49 -5.02 12.83
CA SER A 9 3.85 -3.63 13.18
C SER A 9 3.75 -2.74 11.93
N PHE A 10 2.79 -1.83 11.90
CA PHE A 10 2.77 -0.71 10.96
C PHE A 10 3.42 0.49 11.67
N GLN A 11 4.67 0.81 11.34
CA GLN A 11 5.34 1.98 11.91
C GLN A 11 4.78 3.25 11.24
N SER A 12 4.13 4.09 12.04
CA SER A 12 3.78 5.45 11.68
C SER A 12 5.04 6.27 11.44
N MET A 13 5.19 6.84 10.23
CA MET A 13 6.27 7.79 9.93
C MET A 13 6.05 9.09 10.73
N ASN A 14 6.84 9.29 11.77
CA ASN A 14 6.95 10.58 12.46
C ASN A 14 7.84 11.53 11.67
N THR A 15 7.25 12.60 11.15
CA THR A 15 7.95 13.78 10.63
C THR A 15 8.54 14.57 11.79
N THR A 16 9.87 14.57 11.92
CA THR A 16 10.55 15.46 12.88
C THR A 16 11.19 16.62 12.13
N SER A 17 10.70 17.81 12.44
CA SER A 17 11.12 19.12 11.95
C SER A 17 12.49 19.54 12.49
N ASN A 18 13.17 20.35 11.66
CA ASN A 18 14.50 20.93 11.77
C ASN A 18 14.88 21.57 13.13
N ARG A 19 16.15 21.39 13.52
CA ARG A 19 16.96 22.46 14.14
C ARG A 19 18.36 22.50 13.54
N LEU A 20 18.62 23.56 12.78
CA LEU A 20 19.95 24.00 12.35
C LEU A 20 20.73 24.53 13.55
N SER A 21 21.97 24.09 13.70
CA SER A 21 22.99 24.76 14.53
C SER A 21 24.24 24.96 13.67
N ALA A 22 24.57 26.22 13.46
CA ALA A 22 25.72 26.69 12.70
C ALA A 22 27.06 26.33 13.37
N LYS A 23 28.04 25.87 12.58
CA LYS A 23 29.47 26.07 12.84
C LYS A 23 30.24 26.38 11.55
N LYS A 24 31.25 27.23 11.75
CA LYS A 24 31.95 28.10 10.81
C LYS A 24 32.85 27.36 9.80
N LEU A 25 32.78 27.83 8.54
CA LEU A 25 33.85 28.29 7.64
C LEU A 25 35.30 27.78 7.89
N HIS A 26 35.97 27.23 6.87
CA HIS A 26 37.14 27.78 6.14
C HIS A 26 37.72 26.74 5.11
N CYS A 27 38.42 27.27 4.09
CA CYS A 27 39.18 26.62 3.00
C CYS A 27 38.37 26.18 1.77
N ALA A 28 38.27 26.98 0.69
CA ALA A 28 39.28 27.45 -0.27
C ALA A 28 39.35 26.57 -1.54
N ALA A 29 38.79 27.13 -2.63
CA ALA A 29 39.25 27.09 -4.02
C ALA A 29 39.76 25.75 -4.60
N ALA A 30 38.87 25.03 -5.29
CA ALA A 30 39.07 24.42 -6.62
C ALA A 30 37.87 23.50 -6.89
N PHE A 31 37.11 23.76 -7.98
CA PHE A 31 36.07 22.94 -8.65
C PHE A 31 34.88 23.77 -9.17
N ILE A 32 35.14 24.97 -9.68
CA ILE A 32 34.17 25.71 -10.51
C ILE A 32 34.32 25.18 -11.94
N GLY A 33 33.65 24.07 -12.26
CA GLY A 33 33.74 23.46 -13.60
C GLY A 33 33.04 22.12 -13.78
N ALA A 34 32.72 21.40 -12.69
CA ALA A 34 32.03 20.10 -12.75
C ALA A 34 30.68 20.06 -11.98
N LEU A 35 30.14 21.21 -11.60
CA LEU A 35 28.92 21.35 -10.79
C LEU A 35 27.68 21.79 -11.59
N LEU A 36 27.80 21.91 -12.91
CA LEU A 36 26.75 22.40 -13.82
C LEU A 36 26.14 21.30 -14.72
N LEU A 37 26.38 20.03 -14.39
CA LEU A 37 25.76 18.86 -15.04
C LEU A 37 24.97 17.95 -14.07
N ILE A 38 24.74 18.38 -12.82
CA ILE A 38 23.94 17.64 -11.80
C ILE A 38 22.58 18.34 -11.53
N SER A 39 22.14 19.24 -12.42
CA SER A 39 20.90 20.02 -12.21
C SER A 39 19.79 19.72 -13.23
N ILE A 40 19.93 18.68 -14.06
CA ILE A 40 18.87 18.25 -14.97
C ILE A 40 18.57 16.78 -14.70
N GLN A 41 17.53 16.56 -13.89
CA GLN A 41 16.63 15.39 -13.80
C GLN A 41 16.16 15.10 -12.37
N CYS A 42 15.92 16.12 -11.55
CA CYS A 42 14.84 16.01 -10.56
C CYS A 42 13.51 16.21 -11.29
N GLY A 43 13.15 15.26 -12.16
CA GLY A 43 11.77 15.05 -12.52
C GLY A 43 11.07 14.63 -11.24
N CYS A 44 10.51 15.60 -10.51
CA CYS A 44 9.67 15.35 -9.35
C CYS A 44 8.45 14.57 -9.83
N THR A 45 8.61 13.25 -9.91
CA THR A 45 7.53 12.32 -10.19
C THR A 45 6.57 12.49 -9.04
N THR A 46 5.41 13.09 -9.30
CA THR A 46 4.39 13.23 -8.27
C THR A 46 3.98 11.83 -7.79
N PRO A 47 3.73 11.61 -6.49
CA PRO A 47 3.31 10.31 -5.94
C PRO A 47 2.18 9.63 -6.73
N ALA A 48 1.32 10.42 -7.36
CA ALA A 48 0.23 9.92 -8.21
C ALA A 48 0.69 9.17 -9.47
N ARG A 49 1.85 9.51 -10.05
CA ARG A 49 2.40 8.86 -11.25
C ARG A 49 3.22 7.61 -10.94
N LEU A 50 3.69 7.46 -9.69
CA LEU A 50 4.65 6.40 -9.32
C LEU A 50 4.12 4.98 -9.51
N LEU A 51 2.80 4.76 -9.42
CA LEU A 51 2.18 3.44 -9.62
C LEU A 51 1.08 3.45 -10.69
N ASP A 52 1.21 4.32 -11.68
CA ASP A 52 0.33 4.27 -12.86
C ASP A 52 0.55 2.98 -13.67
N ARG A 53 -0.54 2.29 -14.04
CA ARG A 53 -0.47 0.93 -14.61
C ARG A 53 0.36 0.88 -15.89
N GLU A 54 0.10 1.80 -16.81
CA GLU A 54 0.75 1.83 -18.13
C GLU A 54 2.24 2.14 -17.98
N THR A 55 2.55 3.07 -17.07
CA THR A 55 3.93 3.48 -16.81
C THR A 55 4.73 2.36 -16.14
N VAL A 56 4.15 1.67 -15.16
CA VAL A 56 4.88 0.72 -14.31
C VAL A 56 4.95 -0.68 -14.91
N MET A 57 3.83 -1.23 -15.36
CA MET A 57 3.78 -2.65 -15.75
C MET A 57 4.57 -2.92 -17.04
N GLY A 58 4.83 -1.89 -17.86
CA GLY A 58 5.73 -2.01 -19.02
C GLY A 58 7.22 -2.04 -18.67
N GLN A 59 7.62 -1.60 -17.48
CA GLN A 59 9.01 -1.54 -17.04
C GLN A 59 9.42 -2.74 -16.15
N LEU A 60 8.44 -3.39 -15.52
CA LEU A 60 8.67 -4.57 -14.69
C LEU A 60 8.87 -5.82 -15.54
N GLN A 61 9.93 -6.57 -15.24
CA GLN A 61 10.32 -7.76 -15.99
C GLN A 61 10.80 -8.86 -15.06
N LYS A 62 10.44 -10.11 -15.37
CA LYS A 62 10.96 -11.27 -14.63
C LYS A 62 12.49 -11.29 -14.70
N GLY A 63 13.14 -11.71 -13.61
CA GLY A 63 14.60 -11.71 -13.49
C GLY A 63 15.21 -10.43 -12.93
N GLN A 64 14.42 -9.35 -12.76
CA GLN A 64 14.92 -8.13 -12.11
C GLN A 64 15.28 -8.38 -10.64
N THR A 65 16.35 -7.73 -10.17
CA THR A 65 16.70 -7.72 -8.75
C THR A 65 15.83 -6.72 -7.98
N PRO A 66 15.74 -6.83 -6.63
CA PRO A 66 15.05 -5.85 -5.82
C PRO A 66 15.55 -4.41 -6.04
N ALA A 67 16.85 -4.22 -6.25
CA ALA A 67 17.41 -2.90 -6.53
C ALA A 67 16.88 -2.30 -7.85
N GLN A 68 16.79 -3.12 -8.91
CA GLN A 68 16.24 -2.69 -10.20
C GLN A 68 14.76 -2.35 -10.10
N VAL A 69 13.97 -3.18 -9.41
CA VAL A 69 12.54 -2.92 -9.18
C VAL A 69 12.34 -1.62 -8.39
N ARG A 70 13.15 -1.40 -7.34
CA ARG A 70 13.07 -0.20 -6.49
C ARG A 70 13.56 1.07 -7.19
N GLN A 71 14.42 0.95 -8.20
CA GLN A 71 14.76 2.08 -9.08
C GLN A 71 13.54 2.55 -9.89
N ILE A 72 12.63 1.64 -10.24
CA ILE A 72 11.40 1.93 -10.99
C ILE A 72 10.29 2.42 -10.05
N LEU A 73 10.06 1.70 -8.94
CA LEU A 73 8.89 1.88 -8.07
C LEU A 73 9.15 2.70 -6.81
N GLY A 74 10.41 3.02 -6.52
CA GLY A 74 10.83 3.65 -5.28
C GLY A 74 10.98 2.67 -4.11
N THR A 75 10.70 3.15 -2.90
CA THR A 75 10.80 2.34 -1.68
C THR A 75 9.48 1.60 -1.46
N PRO A 76 9.49 0.27 -1.19
CA PRO A 76 8.27 -0.44 -0.87
C PRO A 76 7.66 0.07 0.44
N ALA A 77 6.33 0.07 0.51
CA ALA A 77 5.62 0.33 1.77
C ALA A 77 5.94 -0.76 2.81
N TYR A 78 6.21 -1.99 2.36
CA TYR A 78 6.58 -3.12 3.19
C TYR A 78 7.26 -4.21 2.35
N SER A 79 8.14 -4.98 3.00
CA SER A 79 8.78 -6.17 2.44
C SER A 79 8.63 -7.36 3.39
N GLU A 80 8.27 -8.52 2.85
CA GLU A 80 8.16 -9.80 3.57
C GLU A 80 9.17 -10.81 3.03
N THR A 81 9.77 -11.64 3.89
CA THR A 81 10.46 -12.85 3.45
C THR A 81 9.80 -14.05 4.11
N GLY A 82 9.30 -14.97 3.30
CA GLY A 82 8.58 -16.16 3.74
C GLY A 82 9.54 -17.30 4.08
N ALA A 83 9.03 -18.32 4.76
CA ALA A 83 9.80 -19.53 5.09
C ALA A 83 10.21 -20.34 3.83
N ASN A 84 9.62 -20.03 2.67
CA ASN A 84 9.97 -20.59 1.37
C ASN A 84 11.19 -19.92 0.70
N ASN A 85 11.95 -19.11 1.43
CA ASN A 85 13.06 -18.27 0.96
C ASN A 85 12.68 -17.25 -0.12
N LYS A 86 11.39 -17.01 -0.34
CA LYS A 86 10.92 -16.00 -1.28
C LYS A 86 10.69 -14.70 -0.55
N THR A 87 10.82 -13.61 -1.30
CA THR A 87 10.58 -12.26 -0.80
C THR A 87 9.43 -11.63 -1.56
N MET A 88 8.68 -10.77 -0.89
CA MET A 88 7.64 -9.96 -1.50
C MET A 88 7.85 -8.50 -1.12
N ASP A 89 7.90 -7.62 -2.11
CA ASP A 89 7.81 -6.18 -1.92
C ASP A 89 6.40 -5.70 -2.28
N VAL A 90 5.84 -4.83 -1.44
CA VAL A 90 4.52 -4.22 -1.66
C VAL A 90 4.70 -2.71 -1.75
N PHE A 91 4.29 -2.14 -2.88
CA PHE A 91 4.29 -0.70 -3.14
C PHE A 91 2.85 -0.21 -3.11
N ILE A 92 2.57 0.86 -2.37
CA ILE A 92 1.22 1.42 -2.23
C ILE A 92 1.31 2.93 -2.32
N VAL A 93 0.46 3.54 -3.14
CA VAL A 93 0.19 4.98 -3.09
C VAL A 93 -1.30 5.22 -2.87
N GLN A 94 -1.60 6.21 -2.04
CA GLN A 94 -2.95 6.63 -1.71
C GLN A 94 -3.17 8.02 -2.30
N ILE A 95 -4.16 8.13 -3.18
CA ILE A 95 -4.46 9.36 -3.91
C ILE A 95 -5.86 9.81 -3.48
N PRO A 96 -5.97 10.89 -2.70
CA PRO A 96 -7.28 11.45 -2.39
C PRO A 96 -7.90 12.03 -3.67
N THR A 97 -9.09 11.55 -4.03
CA THR A 97 -9.88 12.05 -5.15
C THR A 97 -10.89 13.06 -4.61
N LEU A 98 -10.68 14.34 -4.93
CA LEU A 98 -11.64 15.41 -4.66
C LEU A 98 -12.68 15.42 -5.79
N VAL A 99 -13.97 15.33 -5.46
CA VAL A 99 -15.05 15.46 -6.47
C VAL A 99 -15.52 16.91 -6.59
N GLU A 100 -15.31 17.74 -5.57
CA GLU A 100 -15.50 19.19 -5.60
C GLU A 100 -14.50 19.90 -4.67
N VAL A 101 -14.22 21.18 -4.93
CA VAL A 101 -13.32 22.02 -4.11
C VAL A 101 -13.73 21.94 -2.63
N GLY A 102 -12.83 21.42 -1.79
CA GLY A 102 -13.02 21.32 -0.34
C GLY A 102 -13.71 20.05 0.16
N ARG A 103 -13.96 19.05 -0.69
CA ARG A 103 -14.71 17.83 -0.35
C ARG A 103 -14.04 16.57 -0.91
N MET A 104 -13.48 15.72 -0.04
CA MET A 104 -12.91 14.42 -0.44
C MET A 104 -14.03 13.40 -0.67
N ALA A 105 -14.03 12.76 -1.83
CA ALA A 105 -15.12 11.87 -2.26
C ALA A 105 -14.66 10.44 -2.56
N SER A 106 -13.35 10.19 -2.63
CA SER A 106 -12.81 8.83 -2.66
C SER A 106 -11.34 8.86 -2.26
N LEU A 107 -10.85 7.74 -1.72
CA LEU A 107 -9.43 7.44 -1.66
C LEU A 107 -9.15 6.36 -2.72
N GLU A 108 -8.43 6.72 -3.76
CA GLU A 108 -7.90 5.74 -4.71
C GLU A 108 -6.61 5.14 -4.11
N VAL A 109 -6.51 3.82 -4.14
CA VAL A 109 -5.35 3.07 -3.66
C VAL A 109 -4.78 2.29 -4.82
N ARG A 110 -3.59 2.69 -5.28
CA ARG A 110 -2.83 1.94 -6.28
C ARG A 110 -1.81 1.09 -5.55
N SER A 111 -1.72 -0.17 -5.94
CA SER A 111 -0.78 -1.11 -5.34
C SER A 111 -0.07 -1.93 -6.38
N VAL A 112 1.22 -2.20 -6.14
CA VAL A 112 2.02 -3.14 -6.92
C VAL A 112 2.64 -4.14 -5.96
N PHE A 113 2.48 -5.42 -6.27
CA PHE A 113 3.10 -6.52 -5.56
C PHE A 113 4.18 -7.12 -6.44
N VAL A 114 5.37 -7.31 -5.89
CA VAL A 114 6.49 -7.96 -6.59
C VAL A 114 6.98 -9.10 -5.73
N ARG A 115 6.94 -10.32 -6.26
CA ARG A 115 7.51 -11.50 -5.61
C ARG A 115 8.81 -11.90 -6.27
N TYR A 116 9.80 -12.19 -5.44
CA TYR A 116 11.12 -12.65 -5.83
C TYR A 116 11.30 -14.12 -5.43
N ASP A 117 11.99 -14.87 -6.27
CA ASP A 117 12.38 -16.25 -5.98
C ASP A 117 13.50 -16.32 -4.92
N GLY A 118 13.93 -17.54 -4.58
CA GLY A 118 15.01 -17.77 -3.61
C GLY A 118 16.39 -17.27 -4.04
N ALA A 119 16.57 -16.88 -5.31
CA ALA A 119 17.78 -16.26 -5.82
C ALA A 119 17.67 -14.71 -5.83
N GLY A 120 16.57 -14.15 -5.32
CA GLY A 120 16.33 -12.71 -5.30
C GLY A 120 16.00 -12.15 -6.68
N LYS A 121 15.32 -12.92 -7.53
CA LYS A 121 14.91 -12.52 -8.88
C LYS A 121 13.39 -12.42 -8.97
N ALA A 122 12.88 -11.33 -9.52
CA ALA A 122 11.45 -11.10 -9.65
C ALA A 122 10.81 -12.19 -10.53
N GLU A 123 9.77 -12.84 -10.03
CA GLU A 123 9.10 -13.96 -10.71
C GLU A 123 7.59 -13.70 -10.97
N LYS A 124 6.96 -12.81 -10.18
CA LYS A 124 5.53 -12.50 -10.29
C LYS A 124 5.27 -11.03 -9.93
N PHE A 125 4.33 -10.42 -10.65
CA PHE A 125 3.89 -9.03 -10.45
C PHE A 125 2.36 -8.99 -10.36
N SER A 126 1.82 -8.08 -9.56
CA SER A 126 0.40 -7.71 -9.61
C SER A 126 0.27 -6.21 -9.50
N HIS A 127 -0.69 -5.63 -10.20
CA HIS A 127 -1.09 -4.23 -10.08
C HIS A 127 -2.59 -4.17 -9.86
N HIS A 128 -3.00 -3.36 -8.88
CA HIS A 128 -4.41 -3.17 -8.55
C HIS A 128 -4.69 -1.70 -8.25
N ILE A 129 -5.84 -1.23 -8.72
CA ILE A 129 -6.41 0.07 -8.37
C ILE A 129 -7.74 -0.20 -7.65
N GLY A 130 -7.75 0.01 -6.34
CA GLY A 130 -8.96 -0.07 -5.53
C GLY A 130 -9.41 1.32 -5.07
N HIS A 131 -10.65 1.39 -4.60
CA HIS A 131 -11.25 2.64 -4.14
C HIS A 131 -11.88 2.43 -2.77
N ALA A 132 -11.48 3.24 -1.80
CA ALA A 132 -12.24 3.44 -0.57
C ALA A 132 -13.10 4.70 -0.75
N LYS A 133 -14.34 4.51 -1.23
CA LYS A 133 -15.28 5.62 -1.48
C LYS A 133 -15.44 6.45 -0.21
N GLY A 134 -15.21 7.75 -0.34
CA GLY A 134 -15.33 8.74 0.72
C GLY A 134 -16.67 9.44 0.63
N PHE A 135 -17.24 9.87 1.74
CA PHE A 135 -18.30 10.87 1.69
C PHE A 135 -17.70 12.25 1.95
N ALA A 136 -18.02 13.18 1.05
CA ALA A 136 -17.76 14.59 1.26
C ALA A 136 -18.50 15.08 2.50
N VAL A 137 -17.78 15.66 3.45
CA VAL A 137 -18.39 16.23 4.66
C VAL A 137 -17.82 17.62 4.91
N ALA A 138 -18.62 18.49 5.53
CA ALA A 138 -18.17 19.82 5.89
C ALA A 138 -17.06 19.76 6.95
N ARG A 139 -16.33 20.86 7.13
CA ARG A 139 -15.33 20.96 8.20
C ARG A 139 -15.97 20.66 9.55
N GLY A 140 -15.31 19.85 10.37
CA GLY A 140 -15.82 19.38 11.66
C GLY A 140 -16.80 18.20 11.61
N GLU A 141 -17.23 17.78 10.42
CA GLU A 141 -18.06 16.59 10.25
C GLU A 141 -17.23 15.31 10.12
N ILE A 142 -17.88 14.18 10.39
CA ILE A 142 -17.24 12.86 10.34
C ILE A 142 -17.22 12.36 8.91
N TRP A 143 -16.03 12.22 8.33
CA TRP A 143 -15.86 11.56 7.03
C TRP A 143 -15.73 10.05 7.23
N ARG A 144 -16.15 9.30 6.21
CA ARG A 144 -15.97 7.84 6.13
C ARG A 144 -15.39 7.48 4.78
N ALA A 145 -14.43 6.57 4.76
CA ALA A 145 -13.82 6.02 3.56
C ALA A 145 -13.93 4.49 3.56
N GLY A 146 -14.45 3.93 2.48
CA GLY A 146 -14.68 2.49 2.35
C GLY A 146 -16.04 2.04 2.93
N ARG A 147 -16.25 0.72 2.96
CA ARG A 147 -17.50 0.13 3.47
C ARG A 147 -17.28 -0.37 4.90
N PRO A 148 -18.19 -0.09 5.85
CA PRO A 148 -18.09 -0.64 7.19
C PRO A 148 -17.99 -2.16 7.18
N LEU A 149 -17.04 -2.70 7.94
CA LEU A 149 -16.78 -4.13 8.01
C LEU A 149 -17.62 -4.73 9.14
N SER A 150 -18.84 -5.17 8.79
CA SER A 150 -19.76 -5.76 9.76
C SER A 150 -19.24 -7.09 10.27
N MET A 151 -19.17 -7.25 11.59
CA MET A 151 -18.84 -8.53 12.23
C MET A 151 -19.84 -9.64 11.88
N GLU A 152 -21.11 -9.29 11.61
CA GLU A 152 -22.11 -10.25 11.15
C GLU A 152 -21.72 -10.83 9.78
N LYS A 153 -21.26 -9.98 8.85
CA LYS A 153 -20.78 -10.42 7.53
C LYS A 153 -19.46 -11.18 7.64
N ILE A 154 -18.55 -10.73 8.49
CA ILE A 154 -17.25 -11.41 8.70
C ILE A 154 -17.48 -12.85 9.20
N ARG A 155 -18.45 -13.08 10.09
CA ARG A 155 -18.80 -14.43 10.57
C ARG A 155 -19.39 -15.34 9.50
N GLN A 156 -19.79 -14.82 8.34
CA GLN A 156 -20.25 -15.62 7.21
C GLN A 156 -19.08 -16.18 6.39
N ILE A 157 -17.86 -15.64 6.55
CA ILE A 157 -16.66 -16.20 5.93
C ILE A 157 -16.29 -17.50 6.66
N LYS A 158 -16.29 -18.59 5.91
CA LYS A 158 -15.90 -19.92 6.36
C LYS A 158 -14.69 -20.40 5.56
N PRO A 159 -13.49 -20.47 6.16
CA PRO A 159 -12.32 -21.00 5.50
C PRO A 159 -12.55 -22.40 4.93
N GLY A 160 -12.13 -22.63 3.69
CA GLY A 160 -12.33 -23.88 2.96
C GLY A 160 -13.72 -24.04 2.31
N GLU A 161 -14.68 -23.17 2.63
CA GLU A 161 -16.04 -23.19 2.06
C GLU A 161 -16.34 -21.92 1.24
N THR A 162 -16.08 -20.75 1.82
CA THR A 162 -16.39 -19.46 1.18
C THR A 162 -15.48 -19.23 -0.02
N THR A 163 -16.08 -18.83 -1.14
CA THR A 163 -15.35 -18.49 -2.36
C THR A 163 -14.88 -17.02 -2.39
N LYS A 164 -13.97 -16.71 -3.29
CA LYS A 164 -13.51 -15.35 -3.59
C LYS A 164 -14.69 -14.42 -3.91
N ASP A 165 -15.57 -14.88 -4.79
CA ASP A 165 -16.71 -14.11 -5.26
C ASP A 165 -17.73 -13.89 -4.14
N GLU A 166 -18.01 -14.89 -3.30
CA GLU A 166 -18.87 -14.73 -2.13
C GLU A 166 -18.30 -13.70 -1.13
N ALA A 167 -16.99 -13.71 -0.91
CA ALA A 167 -16.36 -12.68 -0.08
C ALA A 167 -16.50 -11.28 -0.70
N ILE A 168 -16.34 -11.15 -2.02
CA ILE A 168 -16.56 -9.90 -2.75
C ILE A 168 -18.02 -9.46 -2.71
N ASP A 169 -18.99 -10.37 -2.77
CA ASP A 169 -20.41 -10.05 -2.65
C ASP A 169 -20.76 -9.51 -1.25
N LEU A 170 -20.14 -10.05 -0.20
CA LEU A 170 -20.34 -9.59 1.17
C LEU A 170 -19.82 -8.17 1.39
N PHE A 171 -18.63 -7.86 0.90
CA PHE A 171 -17.89 -6.63 1.26
C PHE A 171 -17.73 -5.62 0.10
N GLY A 172 -18.16 -5.97 -1.11
CA GLY A 172 -17.85 -5.26 -2.34
C GLY A 172 -16.42 -5.51 -2.84
N PRO A 173 -15.97 -4.80 -3.89
CA PRO A 173 -14.59 -4.93 -4.38
C PRO A 173 -13.55 -4.59 -3.30
N PRO A 174 -12.40 -5.30 -3.25
CA PRO A 174 -11.34 -5.01 -2.29
C PRO A 174 -10.65 -3.67 -2.58
N THR A 175 -10.21 -3.02 -1.51
CA THR A 175 -9.38 -1.80 -1.59
C THR A 175 -7.99 -2.11 -2.15
N ILE A 176 -7.44 -3.28 -1.83
CA ILE A 176 -6.17 -3.78 -2.36
C ILE A 176 -6.35 -5.25 -2.74
N GLU A 177 -5.92 -5.62 -3.95
CA GLU A 177 -5.82 -7.01 -4.40
C GLU A 177 -4.39 -7.27 -4.88
N GLY A 178 -3.84 -8.42 -4.50
CA GLY A 178 -2.47 -8.80 -4.81
C GLY A 178 -2.22 -10.26 -4.48
N PHE A 179 -1.01 -10.56 -4.06
CA PHE A 179 -0.67 -11.87 -3.54
C PHE A 179 0.20 -11.75 -2.29
N ASP A 180 0.31 -12.82 -1.51
CA ASP A 180 1.28 -12.93 -0.43
C ASP A 180 2.61 -13.55 -0.90
N VAL A 181 3.55 -13.73 0.02
CA VAL A 181 4.87 -14.32 -0.25
C VAL A 181 4.83 -15.80 -0.70
N TYR A 182 3.72 -16.49 -0.45
CA TYR A 182 3.47 -17.86 -0.92
C TYR A 182 2.80 -17.86 -2.31
N GLY A 183 2.17 -16.75 -2.69
CA GLY A 183 1.50 -16.54 -3.96
C GLY A 183 0.00 -16.66 -3.91
N LEU A 184 -0.57 -16.83 -2.72
CA LEU A 184 -2.00 -16.85 -2.51
C LEU A 184 -2.55 -15.46 -2.82
N THR A 185 -3.73 -15.41 -3.42
CA THR A 185 -4.40 -14.15 -3.69
C THR A 185 -4.76 -13.48 -2.36
N LEU A 186 -4.48 -12.19 -2.25
CA LEU A 186 -4.71 -11.41 -1.05
C LEU A 186 -5.74 -10.33 -1.38
N LEU A 187 -6.87 -10.36 -0.68
CA LEU A 187 -7.93 -9.35 -0.76
C LEU A 187 -7.95 -8.55 0.54
N ARG A 188 -7.89 -7.22 0.44
CA ARG A 188 -7.88 -6.34 1.61
C ARG A 188 -8.92 -5.24 1.46
N TRP A 189 -9.83 -5.17 2.42
CA TRP A 189 -10.79 -4.09 2.56
C TRP A 189 -10.37 -3.17 3.70
N ILE A 190 -10.38 -1.87 3.42
CA ILE A 190 -10.06 -0.84 4.42
C ILE A 190 -11.31 0.01 4.62
N TYR A 191 -11.67 0.18 5.89
CA TYR A 191 -12.64 1.16 6.34
C TYR A 191 -11.95 2.16 7.25
N ALA A 192 -12.21 3.45 7.06
CA ALA A 192 -11.74 4.49 7.96
C ALA A 192 -12.86 5.50 8.21
N GLU A 193 -12.90 6.01 9.43
CA GLU A 193 -13.74 7.11 9.87
C GLU A 193 -12.83 8.15 10.52
N GLY A 194 -13.03 9.41 10.19
CA GLY A 194 -12.23 10.51 10.71
C GLY A 194 -12.98 11.83 10.77
N ARG A 195 -12.29 12.86 11.23
CA ARG A 195 -12.79 14.24 11.26
C ARG A 195 -11.65 15.17 10.88
N ASP A 196 -11.95 16.14 10.01
CA ASP A 196 -10.93 17.01 9.42
C ASP A 196 -9.77 16.15 8.84
N VAL A 197 -8.53 16.37 9.31
CA VAL A 197 -7.34 15.61 8.87
C VAL A 197 -7.03 14.38 9.73
N SER A 198 -7.80 14.11 10.78
CA SER A 198 -7.52 13.05 11.75
C SER A 198 -8.34 11.80 11.48
N ILE A 199 -7.72 10.63 11.59
CA ILE A 199 -8.41 9.33 11.62
C ILE A 199 -8.89 9.10 13.05
N LEU A 200 -10.18 8.79 13.23
CA LEU A 200 -10.78 8.47 14.53
C LEU A 200 -10.89 6.98 14.75
N ARG A 201 -11.22 6.23 13.70
CA ARG A 201 -11.40 4.77 13.73
C ARG A 201 -11.01 4.21 12.38
N GLY A 202 -10.42 3.03 12.36
CA GLY A 202 -10.27 2.27 11.13
C GLY A 202 -10.47 0.79 11.38
N GLN A 203 -10.84 0.09 10.32
CA GLN A 203 -10.96 -1.36 10.31
C GLN A 203 -10.31 -1.89 9.04
N GLU A 204 -9.80 -3.10 9.15
CA GLU A 204 -9.25 -3.83 8.04
C GLU A 204 -9.73 -5.27 8.09
N LEU A 205 -10.14 -5.78 6.93
CA LEU A 205 -10.34 -7.20 6.68
C LEU A 205 -9.34 -7.62 5.62
N LEU A 206 -8.52 -8.61 5.96
CA LEU A 206 -7.60 -9.29 5.07
C LEU A 206 -8.13 -10.70 4.84
N VAL A 207 -8.24 -11.13 3.59
CA VAL A 207 -8.66 -12.48 3.21
C VAL A 207 -7.61 -13.06 2.29
N ARG A 208 -7.13 -14.28 2.58
CA ARG A 208 -6.26 -15.05 1.68
C ARG A 208 -7.08 -16.09 0.94
N VAL A 209 -6.84 -16.18 -0.36
CA VAL A 209 -7.57 -17.05 -1.28
C VAL A 209 -6.57 -17.92 -2.02
N ASP A 210 -6.81 -19.23 -2.00
CA ASP A 210 -6.13 -20.17 -2.89
C ASP A 210 -7.03 -20.46 -4.08
N VAL A 211 -6.59 -19.99 -5.25
CA VAL A 211 -7.35 -19.99 -6.51
C VAL A 211 -8.70 -19.26 -6.37
N GLU A 212 -9.73 -19.94 -5.88
CA GLU A 212 -11.09 -19.40 -5.68
C GLU A 212 -11.62 -19.57 -4.27
N VAL A 213 -10.93 -20.27 -3.36
CA VAL A 213 -11.45 -20.60 -2.02
C VAL A 213 -10.70 -19.81 -0.96
N VAL A 214 -11.44 -19.22 -0.01
CA VAL A 214 -10.88 -18.54 1.15
C VAL A 214 -10.17 -19.54 2.04
N MET A 215 -8.88 -19.32 2.28
CA MET A 215 -8.05 -20.18 3.14
C MET A 215 -7.97 -19.66 4.57
N ASP A 216 -7.88 -18.35 4.73
CA ASP A 216 -7.94 -17.68 6.02
C ASP A 216 -8.40 -16.23 5.88
N PHE A 217 -8.67 -15.60 7.01
CA PHE A 217 -8.91 -14.17 7.09
C PHE A 217 -8.47 -13.61 8.43
N ALA A 218 -8.17 -12.32 8.44
CA ALA A 218 -7.87 -11.55 9.64
C ALA A 218 -8.65 -10.24 9.61
N HIS A 219 -9.30 -9.93 10.73
CA HIS A 219 -9.96 -8.65 10.93
C HIS A 219 -9.32 -7.91 12.10
N ARG A 220 -9.01 -6.63 11.92
CA ARG A 220 -8.44 -5.79 12.99
C ARG A 220 -8.97 -4.36 12.94
N ASN A 221 -9.00 -3.75 14.11
CA ASN A 221 -9.15 -2.30 14.23
C ASN A 221 -7.79 -1.64 13.97
N LEU A 222 -7.78 -0.62 13.13
CA LEU A 222 -6.61 0.22 12.92
C LEU A 222 -6.56 1.26 14.04
N LYS A 223 -5.39 1.42 14.65
CA LYS A 223 -5.18 2.47 15.64
C LYS A 223 -5.17 3.84 14.93
N PRO A 224 -5.78 4.87 15.52
CA PRO A 224 -5.60 6.26 15.11
C PRO A 224 -4.14 6.66 15.02
#